data_AF-A0A7V4JDQ9-F1
#
_entry.id   AF-A0A7V4JDQ9-F1
#
_cell.length_a   1.000
_cell.length_b   1.000
_cell.length_c   1.000
_cell.angle_alpha   90.00
_cell.angle_beta   90.00
_cell.angle_gamma   90.00
#
_symmetry.space_group_name_H-M   'P 1'
#
loop_
_entity.id
_entity.type
_entity.pdbx_description
1 polymer ?
#
loop_
_entity_poly.entity_id
_entity_poly.type
_entity_poly.pdbx_seq_one_letter_code
_entity_poly.pdbx_strand_id
1 'polypeptide(L)' 'MTNLTSARSLNFAVLGVAGYIAPRHLEAIRQTGNRVVAAADPSDSVGILDRYGFDIAYFKEIERFDRFLYRAHRG' A
#
# COMPACT_ATOMS: atom_id res chain seq x y z
N MET A 1 -17.82 -11.85 -27.14
CA MET A 1 -17.87 -11.59 -25.69
C MET A 1 -16.77 -10.58 -25.38
N THR A 2 -17.18 -9.44 -24.85
CA THR A 2 -16.50 -8.14 -24.84
C THR A 2 -15.13 -8.18 -24.15
N ASN A 3 -14.09 -7.73 -24.86
CA ASN A 3 -12.82 -7.30 -24.26
C ASN A 3 -13.12 -6.09 -23.37
N LEU A 4 -13.36 -6.33 -22.09
CA LEU A 4 -13.22 -5.30 -21.07
C LEU A 4 -11.74 -5.00 -20.97
N THR A 5 -11.34 -3.80 -21.38
CA THR A 5 -10.03 -3.22 -21.13
C THR A 5 -9.67 -3.49 -19.67
N SER A 6 -8.77 -4.44 -19.42
CA SER A 6 -8.32 -4.73 -18.07
C SER A 6 -7.61 -3.48 -17.57
N ALA A 7 -8.27 -2.69 -16.73
CA ALA A 7 -7.70 -1.48 -16.17
C ALA A 7 -6.40 -1.89 -15.48
N ARG A 8 -5.29 -1.23 -15.86
CA ARG A 8 -3.98 -1.53 -15.30
C ARG A 8 -4.05 -1.36 -13.77
N SER A 9 -3.75 -2.42 -13.03
CA SER A 9 -3.59 -2.36 -11.57
C SER A 9 -2.60 -1.26 -11.21
N LEU A 10 -3.02 -0.34 -10.35
CA LEU A 10 -2.16 0.71 -9.80
C LEU A 10 -1.48 0.20 -8.52
N ASN A 11 -0.33 0.81 -8.23
CA ASN A 11 0.41 0.58 -6.99
C ASN A 11 0.19 1.79 -6.06
N PHE A 12 -0.17 1.51 -4.82
CA PHE A 12 -0.41 2.49 -3.77
C PHE A 12 0.62 2.33 -2.64
N ALA A 13 0.95 3.46 -2.03
CA ALA A 13 1.69 3.50 -0.78
C ALA A 13 0.84 4.22 0.28
N VAL A 14 0.86 3.74 1.53
CA VAL A 14 -0.07 4.20 2.59
C VAL A 14 0.71 4.79 3.76
N LEU A 15 0.36 6.00 4.19
CA LEU A 15 0.84 6.61 5.44
C LEU A 15 -0.23 6.49 6.53
N GLY A 16 0.17 6.22 7.77
CA GLY A 16 -0.76 6.08 8.89
C GLY A 16 -1.44 4.71 8.94
N VAL A 17 -0.74 3.63 8.56
CA VAL A 17 -1.35 2.31 8.39
C VAL A 17 -1.76 1.60 9.69
N ALA A 18 -1.25 2.05 10.84
CA ALA A 18 -1.70 1.60 12.16
C ALA A 18 -2.97 2.36 12.62
N GLY A 19 -3.39 3.38 11.87
CA GLY A 19 -4.51 4.23 12.22
C GLY A 19 -5.87 3.54 12.10
N TYR A 20 -6.84 4.03 12.88
CA TYR A 20 -8.21 3.50 12.92
C TYR A 20 -8.89 3.42 11.55
N ILE A 21 -8.64 4.40 10.67
CA ILE A 21 -9.25 4.46 9.33
C ILE A 21 -8.51 3.61 8.29
N ALA A 22 -7.27 3.20 8.56
CA ALA A 22 -6.41 2.50 7.59
C ALA A 22 -7.05 1.25 6.97
N PRO A 23 -7.74 0.36 7.71
CA PRO A 23 -8.38 -0.82 7.12
C PRO A 23 -9.37 -0.48 6.00
N ARG A 24 -10.07 0.66 6.08
CA ARG A 24 -11.02 1.09 5.04
C ARG A 24 -10.32 1.49 3.75
N HIS A 25 -9.16 2.14 3.85
CA HIS A 25 -8.35 2.50 2.69
C HIS A 25 -7.70 1.27 2.05
N LEU A 26 -7.15 0.37 2.86
CA LEU A 26 -6.57 -0.89 2.38
C LEU A 26 -7.61 -1.74 1.64
N GLU A 27 -8.84 -1.82 2.19
CA GLU A 27 -9.95 -2.51 1.56
C GLU A 27 -10.39 -1.86 0.24
N ALA A 28 -10.50 -0.53 0.20
CA ALA A 28 -10.86 0.18 -1.04
C ALA A 28 -9.82 -0.06 -2.15
N ILE A 29 -8.52 -0.06 -1.82
CA ILE A 29 -7.44 -0.37 -2.77
C ILE A 29 -7.61 -1.80 -3.31
N ARG A 30 -7.84 -2.78 -2.42
CA ARG A 30 -8.02 -4.19 -2.82
C ARG A 30 -9.28 -4.41 -3.66
N GLN A 31 -10.42 -3.85 -3.26
CA GLN A 31 -11.70 -3.99 -3.96
C GLN A 31 -11.70 -3.35 -5.35
N THR A 32 -10.87 -2.32 -5.55
CA THR A 32 -10.68 -1.69 -6.86
C THR A 32 -9.63 -2.38 -7.72
N GLY A 33 -9.12 -3.55 -7.30
CA GLY A 33 -8.17 -4.37 -8.07
C GLY A 33 -6.74 -3.81 -8.06
N ASN A 34 -6.41 -2.95 -7.11
CA ASN A 34 -5.09 -2.31 -6.98
C ASN A 34 -4.27 -2.96 -5.87
N ARG A 35 -2.99 -2.60 -5.78
CA ARG A 35 -2.04 -3.19 -4.82
C ARG A 35 -1.47 -2.14 -3.88
N VAL A 36 -1.31 -2.51 -2.61
CA VAL A 36 -0.46 -1.78 -1.66
C VAL A 36 0.95 -2.34 -1.79
N VAL A 37 1.93 -1.49 -2.05
CA VAL A 37 3.34 -1.90 -2.22
C VAL A 37 4.25 -1.40 -1.10
N ALA A 38 3.83 -0.36 -0.39
CA ALA A 38 4.54 0.15 0.77
C ALA A 38 3.57 0.78 1.77
N ALA A 39 3.94 0.75 3.05
CA ALA A 39 3.21 1.41 4.10
C ALA A 39 4.17 2.02 5.14
N ALA A 40 3.75 3.09 5.79
CA ALA A 40 4.53 3.70 6.86
C ALA A 40 3.66 4.24 7.99
N ASP A 41 4.14 4.07 9.22
CA ASP A 41 3.50 4.54 10.44
C ASP A 41 4.53 4.54 11.58
N PRO A 42 4.57 5.58 12.45
CA PRO A 42 5.44 5.58 13.63
C PRO A 42 5.16 4.43 14.61
N SER A 43 3.94 3.90 14.63
CA SER A 43 3.55 2.71 15.38
C SER A 43 3.80 1.44 14.57
N ASP A 44 4.31 0.39 15.21
CA ASP A 44 4.55 -0.94 14.62
C ASP A 44 3.39 -1.91 14.80
N SER A 45 2.25 -1.44 15.33
CA SER A 45 1.00 -2.20 15.42
C SER A 45 0.31 -2.32 14.05
N VAL A 46 1.00 -2.91 13.07
CA VAL A 46 0.63 -2.94 11.65
C VAL A 46 0.31 -4.34 11.13
N GLY A 47 0.02 -5.30 12.02
CA GLY A 47 -0.38 -6.67 11.65
C GLY A 47 -1.66 -6.76 10.79
N ILE A 48 -2.37 -5.64 10.61
CA ILE A 48 -3.44 -5.52 9.63
C ILE A 48 -2.94 -5.75 8.19
N LEU A 49 -1.68 -5.41 7.88
CA LEU A 49 -1.07 -5.54 6.55
C LEU A 49 -1.07 -6.99 6.04
N ASP A 50 -0.87 -7.97 6.94
CA ASP A 50 -0.82 -9.39 6.60
C ASP A 50 -2.12 -9.91 5.95
N ARG A 51 -3.24 -9.21 6.18
CA ARG A 51 -4.53 -9.53 5.52
C ARG A 51 -4.59 -9.10 4.06
N TYR A 52 -3.69 -8.24 3.61
CA TYR A 52 -3.68 -7.62 2.27
C TYR A 52 -2.47 -8.05 1.42
N GLY A 53 -1.36 -8.44 2.04
CA GLY A 53 -0.20 -8.99 1.35
C GLY A 53 1.02 -9.14 2.24
N PHE A 54 1.91 -10.07 1.89
CA PHE A 54 3.16 -10.30 2.60
C PHE A 54 4.36 -9.58 1.95
N ASP A 55 4.18 -9.01 0.76
CA ASP A 55 5.22 -8.30 0.01
C ASP A 55 5.15 -6.77 0.16
N ILE A 56 4.43 -6.28 1.18
CA ILE A 56 4.28 -4.86 1.48
C ILE A 56 5.50 -4.39 2.27
N ALA A 57 6.27 -3.46 1.70
CA ALA A 57 7.39 -2.85 2.42
C ALA A 57 6.88 -1.91 3.53
N TYR A 58 7.17 -2.22 4.80
CA TYR A 58 6.80 -1.37 5.93
C TYR A 58 7.99 -0.54 6.43
N PHE A 59 7.71 0.72 6.80
CA PHE A 59 8.70 1.65 7.34
C PHE A 59 8.15 2.36 8.58
N LYS A 60 8.94 2.38 9.65
CA LYS A 60 8.62 3.15 10.86
C LYS A 60 8.92 4.63 10.67
N GLU A 61 10.03 4.93 9.99
CA GLU A 61 10.50 6.29 9.72
C GLU A 61 10.10 6.77 8.32
N ILE A 62 9.51 7.95 8.24
CA ILE A 62 9.00 8.53 6.98
C ILE A 62 10.12 8.82 5.98
N GLU A 63 11.34 9.10 6.45
CA GLU A 63 12.50 9.37 5.60
C GLU A 63 12.97 8.10 4.86
N ARG A 64 12.79 6.92 5.47
CA ARG A 64 13.08 5.64 4.80
C ARG A 64 12.01 5.31 3.76
N PHE A 65 10.76 5.60 4.09
CA PHE A 65 9.63 5.48 3.18
C PHE A 65 9.79 6.37 1.95
N ASP A 66 10.11 7.67 2.15
CA ASP A 66 10.35 8.62 1.06
C ASP A 66 11.48 8.14 0.13
N ARG A 67 12.60 7.68 0.70
CA ARG A 67 13.72 7.11 -0.07
C ARG A 67 13.31 5.88 -0.88
N PHE A 68 12.44 5.03 -0.34
CA PHE A 68 11.90 3.88 -1.06
C PHE A 68 11.05 4.33 -2.25
N LEU A 69 10.14 5.28 -2.05
CA LEU A 69 9.29 5.82 -3.13
C LEU A 69 10.12 6.50 -4.22
N TYR A 70 11.15 7.26 -3.84
CA TYR A 70 12.05 7.91 -4.79
C TYR A 70 12.75 6.91 -5.71
N ARG A 71 13.14 5.74 -5.18
CA ARG A 71 13.73 4.66 -5.99
C ARG A 71 12.69 3.98 -6.88
N ALA A 72 11.49 3.75 -6.36
CA ALA A 72 10.40 3.11 -7.09
C ALA A 72 9.88 3.96 -8.28
N HIS A 73 10.00 5.29 -8.21
CA HIS A 73 9.53 6.20 -9.26
C HIS A 73 10.52 6.37 -10.45
N ARG A 74 11.73 5.79 -10.37
CA ARG A 74 12.78 5.94 -11.40
C ARG A 74 12.86 4.81 -12.43
N GLY A 75 12.00 3.80 -12.31
CA GLY A 75 11.83 2.72 -13.31
C GLY A 75 10.56 2.92 -14.10
#